data_AF-A0A932JR92-F1
#
_entry.id   AF-A0A932JR92-F1
#
_cell.length_a   1.000
_cell.length_b   1.000
_cell.length_c   1.000
_cell.angle_alpha   90.00
_cell.angle_beta   90.00
_cell.angle_gamma   90.00
#
_symmetry.space_group_name_H-M   'P 1'
#
loop_
_entity.id
_entity.type
_entity.pdbx_description
1 polymer ?
#
loop_
_entity_poly.entity_id
_entity_poly.type
_entity_poly.pdbx_seq_one_letter_code
_entity_poly.pdbx_strand_id
1 'polypeptide(L)'
;MRIRKGLFGVLAAAVLATAVAAQAASNASEAALPRDSARSAAAKEVSKIVMFEAGVSKEARAEAIRQAGGRVVRDLALVGGVEAVFPPVRTRLASFSASTVEGGAEALAKGRRGVAEIELNEEQYWLVQLSPAFGAFPAVGEFLRKGAVGAPAIGQEEAKSEEAGVPWGVTRVNAQAAWGRSRGGRGVRVGVIDTGIDCSHEALKANCKSGFNTAEEGGSPADDHGHGTHVAGTIAAASPEVVGVAPESSVFPIKVLNAQGRGTTANIIKGLEWAVENRMQIVNMSLGGGASEALELAIRKTLEAGIVIVAASGNNPNAGVSAPGRYPGVIAVSASASDDSLAGFSSVGPEVAFIAPGQDVVSTLKGGGTGPKSGTSMATPHVAGLAALAIAMGKQGPAAVRQALTRAAKPLEGLEGPQQGAGMIDASRL
;
A
#
# COMPACT_ATOMS: atom_id res chain seq x y z
N MET A 1 49.66 -66.18 41.23
CA MET A 1 50.84 -65.87 42.08
C MET A 1 50.95 -64.35 42.21
N ARG A 2 50.81 -63.82 43.44
CA ARG A 2 51.18 -62.48 43.99
C ARG A 2 51.04 -61.22 43.10
N ILE A 3 50.05 -60.34 43.34
CA ILE A 3 50.05 -59.14 44.23
C ILE A 3 51.24 -58.18 44.06
N ARG A 4 50.95 -56.92 43.64
CA ARG A 4 51.31 -55.61 44.24
C ARG A 4 50.75 -54.48 43.35
N LYS A 5 49.76 -53.69 43.78
CA LYS A 5 49.81 -52.46 44.62
C LYS A 5 50.77 -51.38 44.10
N GLY A 6 50.15 -50.25 43.69
CA GLY A 6 50.69 -48.89 43.78
C GLY A 6 51.35 -48.35 42.51
N LEU A 7 50.75 -47.33 41.89
CA LEU A 7 51.19 -45.94 42.05
C LEU A 7 50.18 -45.00 41.37
N PHE A 8 49.28 -44.44 42.19
CA PHE A 8 48.63 -43.18 41.90
C PHE A 8 49.71 -42.09 41.93
N GLY A 9 49.73 -41.21 40.93
CA GLY A 9 50.65 -40.09 40.87
C GLY A 9 51.72 -40.28 39.80
N VAL A 10 51.39 -39.91 38.56
CA VAL A 10 52.17 -39.07 37.62
C VAL A 10 51.40 -39.15 36.30
N LEU A 11 50.29 -38.42 36.19
CA LEU A 11 49.74 -37.97 34.90
C LEU A 11 48.77 -36.78 35.08
N ALA A 12 49.08 -35.92 36.06
CA ALA A 12 48.44 -34.62 36.28
C ALA A 12 49.42 -33.45 36.02
N ALA A 13 50.48 -33.70 35.23
CA ALA A 13 51.54 -32.72 34.94
C ALA A 13 51.86 -32.57 33.44
N ALA A 14 50.95 -32.98 32.56
CA ALA A 14 51.09 -32.77 31.10
C ALA A 14 49.90 -32.02 30.46
N VAL A 15 48.91 -31.58 31.26
CA VAL A 15 47.71 -30.86 30.76
C VAL A 15 47.66 -29.41 31.28
N LEU A 16 48.66 -28.93 32.03
CA LEU A 16 48.69 -27.57 32.56
C LEU A 16 49.73 -26.62 31.91
N ALA A 17 50.36 -27.02 30.79
CA ALA A 17 51.36 -26.20 30.09
C ALA A 17 50.86 -25.63 28.74
N THR A 18 49.66 -25.98 28.28
CA THR A 18 49.03 -25.43 27.06
C THR A 18 47.85 -24.48 27.35
N ALA A 19 47.55 -24.21 28.62
CA ALA A 19 46.41 -23.36 29.02
C ALA A 19 46.79 -21.96 29.55
N VAL A 20 48.07 -21.57 29.56
CA VAL A 20 48.51 -20.21 29.95
C VAL A 20 49.05 -19.38 28.77
N ALA A 21 49.31 -19.99 27.61
CA ALA A 21 49.75 -19.26 26.41
C ALA A 21 48.59 -18.79 25.49
N ALA A 22 47.36 -19.29 25.68
CA ALA A 22 46.19 -18.89 24.88
C ALA A 22 45.42 -17.69 25.46
N GLN A 23 45.69 -17.27 26.70
CA GLN A 23 45.01 -16.14 27.36
C GLN A 23 45.81 -14.82 27.26
N ALA A 24 47.04 -14.83 26.73
CA ALA A 24 47.89 -13.64 26.57
C ALA A 24 47.95 -13.11 25.12
N ALA A 25 47.34 -13.82 24.16
CA ALA A 25 47.25 -13.39 22.75
C ALA A 25 45.94 -12.68 22.40
N SER A 26 45.03 -12.44 23.38
CA SER A 26 43.75 -11.76 23.17
C SER A 26 43.73 -10.29 23.63
N ASN A 27 44.85 -9.72 24.08
CA ASN A 27 44.92 -8.34 24.59
C ASN A 27 46.03 -7.48 23.95
N ALA A 28 46.53 -7.84 22.76
CA ALA A 28 47.50 -7.02 22.04
C ALA A 28 47.28 -7.07 20.52
N SER A 29 46.15 -6.51 20.07
CA SER A 29 46.05 -5.94 18.72
C SER A 29 45.31 -4.59 18.77
N GLU A 30 45.73 -3.72 19.69
CA GLU A 30 45.61 -2.27 19.49
C GLU A 30 46.70 -1.85 18.51
N ALA A 31 46.42 -2.00 17.23
CA ALA A 31 47.21 -1.41 16.16
C ALA A 31 46.24 -0.76 15.17
N ALA A 32 46.16 0.57 15.28
CA ALA A 32 45.63 1.52 14.31
C ALA A 32 44.27 1.18 13.67
N LEU A 33 43.21 1.74 14.26
CA LEU A 33 41.99 2.05 13.52
C LEU A 33 42.36 2.71 12.18
N PRO A 34 41.93 2.21 11.01
CA PRO A 34 42.01 2.99 9.79
C PRO A 34 41.22 4.28 10.03
N ARG A 35 41.93 5.42 9.95
CA ARG A 35 41.39 6.78 10.08
C ARG A 35 40.51 7.16 8.89
N ASP A 36 39.50 6.35 8.58
CA ASP A 36 38.63 6.57 7.42
C ASP A 36 37.15 6.19 7.64
N SER A 37 36.72 5.98 8.88
CA SER A 37 35.30 5.85 9.23
C SER A 37 34.58 7.19 9.46
N ALA A 38 35.28 8.32 9.26
CA ALA A 38 34.66 9.63 9.11
C ALA A 38 34.33 9.91 7.63
N ARG A 39 33.80 8.92 6.90
CA ARG A 39 33.01 9.23 5.71
C ARG A 39 31.79 10.01 6.18
N SER A 40 31.89 11.33 6.00
CA SER A 40 30.80 12.29 5.97
C SER A 40 29.44 11.61 5.85
N ALA A 41 28.65 11.66 6.91
CA ALA A 41 27.20 11.63 6.75
C ALA A 41 26.87 12.86 5.90
N ALA A 42 26.95 12.69 4.57
CA ALA A 42 26.53 13.71 3.62
C ALA A 42 25.07 13.99 3.98
N ALA A 43 24.80 15.20 4.45
CA ALA A 43 23.46 15.55 4.87
C ALA A 43 22.53 15.32 3.66
N LYS A 44 21.47 14.54 3.88
CA LYS A 44 20.63 14.00 2.81
C LYS A 44 19.87 15.14 2.15
N GLU A 45 19.82 15.16 0.81
CA GLU A 45 18.96 16.09 0.08
C GLU A 45 17.50 15.92 0.53
N VAL A 46 16.75 17.03 0.54
CA VAL A 46 15.33 17.05 0.94
C VAL A 46 14.45 17.16 -0.29
N SER A 47 13.58 16.17 -0.51
CA SER A 47 12.58 16.19 -1.60
C SER A 47 11.34 16.97 -1.18
N LYS A 48 10.84 17.81 -2.08
CA LYS A 48 9.65 18.66 -1.91
C LYS A 48 8.79 18.61 -3.17
N ILE A 49 7.48 18.75 -2.99
CA ILE A 49 6.54 19.10 -4.06
C ILE A 49 6.38 20.62 -4.04
N VAL A 50 6.64 21.26 -5.17
CA VAL A 50 6.43 22.71 -5.33
C VAL A 50 5.33 22.91 -6.36
N MET A 51 4.21 23.45 -5.92
CA MET A 51 3.08 23.80 -6.80
C MET A 51 3.16 25.26 -7.21
N PHE A 52 2.78 25.54 -8.45
CA PHE A 52 2.83 26.88 -9.02
C PHE A 52 1.43 27.38 -9.38
N GLU A 53 1.28 28.70 -9.40
CA GLU A 53 0.10 29.38 -9.92
C GLU A 53 -0.16 28.98 -11.38
N ALA A 54 -1.43 29.03 -11.78
CA ALA A 54 -1.82 28.73 -13.15
C ALA A 54 -1.13 29.68 -14.14
N GLY A 55 -0.66 29.14 -15.27
CA GLY A 55 0.01 29.92 -16.32
C GLY A 55 1.53 30.04 -16.19
N VAL A 56 2.13 29.62 -15.08
CA VAL A 56 3.60 29.56 -14.97
C VAL A 56 4.14 28.43 -15.87
N SER A 57 5.02 28.76 -16.82
CA SER A 57 5.58 27.80 -17.78
C SER A 57 6.56 26.81 -17.13
N LYS A 58 6.78 25.65 -17.75
CA LYS A 58 7.71 24.63 -17.22
C LYS A 58 9.13 25.19 -17.05
N GLU A 59 9.57 26.04 -17.97
CA GLU A 59 10.89 26.69 -17.95
C GLU A 59 10.99 27.66 -16.77
N ALA A 60 9.93 28.45 -16.52
CA ALA A 60 9.87 29.37 -15.39
C ALA A 60 9.86 28.62 -14.05
N ARG A 61 9.14 27.49 -13.95
CA ARG A 61 9.17 26.61 -12.77
C ARG A 61 10.57 26.08 -12.51
N ALA A 62 11.21 25.52 -13.53
CA ALA A 62 12.56 24.97 -13.41
C ALA A 62 13.59 26.05 -13.03
N GLU A 63 13.46 27.26 -13.59
CA GLU A 63 14.30 28.40 -13.23
C GLU A 63 14.09 28.83 -11.78
N ALA A 64 12.84 28.92 -11.30
CA ALA A 64 12.56 29.24 -9.91
C ALA A 64 13.21 28.22 -8.94
N ILE A 65 13.13 26.92 -9.25
CA ILE A 65 13.79 25.87 -8.45
C ILE A 65 15.31 26.04 -8.46
N ARG A 66 15.93 26.30 -9.62
CA ARG A 66 17.38 26.54 -9.72
C ARG A 66 17.82 27.76 -8.92
N GLN A 67 17.07 28.86 -8.99
CA GLN A 67 17.37 30.10 -8.25
C GLN A 67 17.31 29.91 -6.74
N ALA A 68 16.45 29.01 -6.25
CA ALA A 68 16.41 28.60 -4.85
C ALA A 68 17.47 27.54 -4.47
N GLY A 69 18.41 27.23 -5.37
CA GLY A 69 19.47 26.25 -5.13
C GLY A 69 19.00 24.80 -5.18
N GLY A 70 17.80 24.54 -5.71
CA GLY A 70 17.25 23.20 -5.89
C GLY A 70 17.49 22.64 -7.29
N ARG A 71 17.12 21.36 -7.44
CA ARG A 71 17.11 20.65 -8.73
C ARG A 71 15.76 19.99 -8.93
N VAL A 72 15.17 20.18 -10.11
CA VAL A 72 13.95 19.48 -10.52
C VAL A 72 14.27 17.99 -10.69
N VAL A 73 13.47 17.13 -10.07
CA VAL A 73 13.48 15.69 -10.27
C VAL A 73 12.55 15.33 -11.43
N ARG A 74 11.29 15.77 -11.36
CA ARG A 74 10.29 15.52 -12.41
C ARG A 74 9.16 16.53 -12.38
N ASP A 75 8.46 16.65 -13.51
CA ASP A 75 7.24 17.43 -13.65
C ASP A 75 6.02 16.64 -13.14
N LEU A 76 5.17 17.34 -12.39
CA LEU A 76 3.87 16.89 -11.89
C LEU A 76 2.79 17.73 -12.57
N ALA A 77 2.63 17.51 -13.88
CA ALA A 77 1.78 18.30 -14.75
C ALA A 77 0.32 18.35 -14.27
N LEU A 78 -0.18 17.24 -13.72
CA LEU A 78 -1.54 17.13 -13.19
C LEU A 78 -1.79 18.25 -12.18
N VAL A 79 -0.86 18.54 -11.27
CA VAL A 79 -1.01 19.57 -10.24
C VAL A 79 -0.37 20.92 -10.61
N GLY A 80 0.19 21.04 -11.82
CA GLY A 80 0.94 22.23 -12.20
C GLY A 80 2.20 22.46 -11.35
N GLY A 81 2.78 21.38 -10.82
CA GLY A 81 3.90 21.42 -9.89
C GLY A 81 5.10 20.64 -10.38
N VAL A 82 6.13 20.59 -9.55
CA VAL A 82 7.34 19.77 -9.76
C VAL A 82 7.73 19.08 -8.47
N GLU A 83 8.29 17.88 -8.59
CA GLU A 83 9.11 17.32 -7.53
C GLU A 83 10.52 17.91 -7.67
N ALA A 84 11.05 18.45 -6.58
CA ALA A 84 12.39 19.03 -6.54
C ALA A 84 13.14 18.61 -5.29
N VAL A 85 14.46 18.46 -5.41
CA VAL A 85 15.36 18.22 -4.29
C VAL A 85 16.17 19.45 -3.98
N PHE A 86 16.41 19.68 -2.69
CA PHE A 86 17.19 20.80 -2.19
C PHE A 86 18.35 20.30 -1.32
N PRO A 87 19.51 20.98 -1.36
CA PRO A 87 20.62 20.63 -0.50
C PRO A 87 20.24 20.81 0.98
N PRO A 88 20.85 20.04 1.88
CA PRO A 88 20.66 20.21 3.32
C PRO A 88 21.12 21.60 3.76
N VAL A 89 20.32 22.27 4.60
CA VAL A 89 20.72 23.56 5.18
C VAL A 89 21.88 23.32 6.15
N ARG A 90 23.07 23.88 5.87
CA ARG A 90 24.17 23.93 6.85
C ARG A 90 23.89 25.05 7.85
N THR A 91 23.17 24.77 8.93
CA THR A 91 23.18 25.65 10.11
C THR A 91 24.57 25.59 10.74
N ARG A 92 25.33 26.70 10.69
CA ARG A 92 26.49 26.88 11.57
C ARG A 92 25.97 26.95 13.01
N LEU A 93 26.48 26.06 13.85
CA LEU A 93 26.21 25.89 15.29
C LEU A 93 25.93 27.19 16.07
N ALA A 94 24.73 27.28 16.64
CA ALA A 94 24.48 27.74 18.01
C ALA A 94 23.13 27.16 18.48
N SER A 95 23.21 26.12 19.32
CA SER A 95 22.16 25.61 20.23
C SER A 95 20.72 26.07 19.99
N PHE A 96 19.97 25.41 19.11
CA PHE A 96 18.51 25.37 19.18
C PHE A 96 17.99 24.04 18.61
N SER A 97 16.87 23.60 19.21
CA SER A 97 16.17 22.34 18.99
C SER A 97 15.98 21.97 17.51
N ALA A 98 16.06 20.68 17.20
CA ALA A 98 15.82 20.11 15.88
C ALA A 98 14.36 20.33 15.44
N SER A 99 14.10 21.36 14.64
CA SER A 99 12.93 21.48 13.76
C SER A 99 12.97 22.81 13.02
N THR A 100 13.77 22.93 11.96
CA THR A 100 13.53 23.97 10.93
C THR A 100 14.40 23.74 9.68
N VAL A 101 13.78 23.18 8.65
CA VAL A 101 14.33 23.02 7.28
C VAL A 101 13.82 24.18 6.44
N GLU A 102 14.30 25.39 6.70
CA GLU A 102 13.63 26.60 6.20
C GLU A 102 14.37 27.34 5.07
N GLY A 103 15.70 27.34 5.00
CA GLY A 103 16.43 28.31 4.17
C GLY A 103 16.08 28.40 2.66
N GLY A 104 15.92 27.27 1.96
CA GLY A 104 15.67 27.26 0.51
C GLY A 104 14.19 27.38 0.11
N ALA A 105 13.31 26.68 0.85
CA ALA A 105 11.87 26.74 0.62
C ALA A 105 11.27 28.07 1.11
N GLU A 106 11.76 28.63 2.22
CA GLU A 106 11.39 29.98 2.62
C GLU A 106 11.92 31.02 1.63
N ALA A 107 13.09 30.85 1.01
CA ALA A 107 13.55 31.78 -0.04
C ALA A 107 12.63 31.73 -1.27
N LEU A 108 12.16 30.54 -1.66
CA LEU A 108 11.17 30.38 -2.74
C LEU A 108 9.80 31.00 -2.36
N ALA A 109 9.35 30.80 -1.11
CA ALA A 109 8.08 31.31 -0.59
C ALA A 109 8.11 32.84 -0.31
N LYS A 110 9.24 33.38 0.14
CA LYS A 110 9.47 34.82 0.41
C LYS A 110 9.77 35.61 -0.88
N GLY A 111 10.11 34.94 -1.98
CA GLY A 111 10.43 35.52 -3.30
C GLY A 111 9.31 35.44 -4.37
N ARG A 112 8.04 35.32 -3.95
CA ARG A 112 6.82 35.09 -4.76
C ARG A 112 6.85 35.59 -6.22
N ARG A 113 7.31 34.73 -7.12
CA ARG A 113 6.87 34.75 -8.52
C ARG A 113 6.26 33.40 -8.85
N GLY A 114 4.93 33.31 -8.70
CA GLY A 114 4.13 32.21 -9.21
C GLY A 114 4.19 30.90 -8.43
N VAL A 115 4.72 30.84 -7.21
CA VAL A 115 4.65 29.65 -6.35
C VAL A 115 3.36 29.71 -5.54
N ALA A 116 2.57 28.65 -5.60
CA ALA A 116 1.31 28.53 -4.87
C ALA A 116 1.50 27.86 -3.50
N GLU A 117 2.23 26.74 -3.46
CA GLU A 117 2.34 25.89 -2.27
C GLU A 117 3.64 25.07 -2.28
N ILE A 118 4.16 24.71 -1.11
CA ILE A 118 5.36 23.85 -0.98
C ILE A 118 5.14 22.81 0.12
N GLU A 119 5.23 21.53 -0.24
CA GLU A 119 5.06 20.41 0.69
C GLU A 119 6.32 19.53 0.75
N LEU A 120 6.53 18.87 1.89
CA LEU A 120 7.55 17.83 2.01
C LEU A 120 7.13 16.57 1.24
N ASN A 121 8.08 15.97 0.51
CA ASN A 121 7.85 14.75 -0.25
C ASN A 121 8.63 13.59 0.37
N GLU A 122 8.19 13.16 1.54
CA GLU A 122 8.84 12.07 2.27
C GLU A 122 8.35 10.69 1.81
N GLU A 123 9.28 9.73 1.80
CA GLU A 123 8.92 8.34 1.58
C GLU A 123 8.30 7.76 2.86
N GLN A 124 7.02 7.42 2.77
CA GLN A 124 6.26 6.85 3.87
C GLN A 124 5.69 5.49 3.49
N TYR A 125 5.31 4.72 4.49
CA TYR A 125 4.59 3.46 4.29
C TYR A 125 3.12 3.76 4.01
N TRP A 126 2.61 3.27 2.88
CA TRP A 126 1.27 3.62 2.39
C TRP A 126 0.30 2.44 2.40
N LEU A 127 0.80 1.21 2.46
CA LEU A 127 -0.09 0.07 2.59
C LEU A 127 -0.79 0.16 3.94
N VAL A 128 -2.11 0.29 3.92
CA VAL A 128 -2.87 0.41 5.15
C VAL A 128 -2.59 -0.83 6.00
N GLN A 129 -2.00 -0.66 7.19
CA GLN A 129 -1.39 -1.74 7.98
C GLN A 129 -2.28 -2.99 7.99
N LEU A 130 -1.85 -4.05 7.31
CA LEU A 130 -2.44 -5.37 7.48
C LEU A 130 -2.25 -5.69 8.97
N SER A 131 -3.33 -5.85 9.73
CA SER A 131 -3.19 -6.46 11.04
C SER A 131 -2.47 -7.80 10.83
N PRO A 132 -1.43 -8.13 11.60
CA PRO A 132 -0.77 -9.41 11.48
C PRO A 132 -1.74 -10.48 12.01
N ALA A 133 -2.62 -10.98 11.14
CA ALA A 133 -3.14 -12.33 11.31
C ALA A 133 -1.97 -13.26 10.96
N PHE A 134 -1.51 -14.02 11.96
CA PHE A 134 -0.28 -14.82 12.02
C PHE A 134 0.98 -14.05 12.42
N GLY A 135 1.20 -13.98 13.73
CA GLY A 135 2.51 -13.74 14.32
C GLY A 135 3.55 -14.73 13.79
N ALA A 136 4.80 -14.28 13.82
CA ALA A 136 5.98 -15.08 13.56
C ALA A 136 5.84 -16.49 14.16
N PHE A 137 5.95 -17.52 13.33
CA PHE A 137 6.23 -18.86 13.83
C PHE A 137 7.56 -18.78 14.60
N PRO A 138 7.60 -19.05 15.93
CA PRO A 138 8.87 -19.32 16.55
C PRO A 138 9.44 -20.57 15.88
N ALA A 139 10.74 -20.56 15.60
CA ALA A 139 11.45 -21.68 15.03
C ALA A 139 11.06 -22.99 15.76
N VAL A 140 10.75 -24.03 14.99
CA VAL A 140 10.49 -25.39 15.49
C VAL A 140 11.78 -25.89 16.15
N GLY A 141 11.94 -25.59 17.44
CA GLY A 141 13.15 -25.89 18.19
C GLY A 141 12.98 -25.99 19.70
N GLU A 142 11.83 -25.59 20.27
CA GLU A 142 11.70 -25.52 21.74
C GLU A 142 10.30 -25.89 22.26
N PHE A 143 9.62 -26.85 21.61
CA PHE A 143 8.34 -27.40 22.09
C PHE A 143 8.37 -28.92 22.32
N LEU A 144 9.52 -29.45 22.75
CA LEU A 144 9.66 -30.84 23.25
C LEU A 144 10.31 -30.87 24.64
N ARG A 145 9.88 -29.99 25.56
CA ARG A 145 10.18 -30.13 26.99
C ARG A 145 9.16 -29.39 27.85
N LYS A 146 8.00 -30.00 28.05
CA LYS A 146 7.27 -30.14 29.32
C LYS A 146 5.81 -30.50 29.03
N GLY A 147 5.30 -31.44 29.82
CA GLY A 147 4.07 -32.15 29.56
C GLY A 147 2.80 -31.37 29.87
N ALA A 148 1.77 -31.72 29.09
CA ALA A 148 0.36 -31.85 29.42
C ALA A 148 -0.31 -30.79 30.31
N VAL A 149 -1.13 -29.93 29.67
CA VAL A 149 -2.47 -29.56 30.16
C VAL A 149 -3.38 -29.41 28.92
N GLY A 150 -4.60 -29.97 28.99
CA GLY A 150 -5.49 -30.24 27.85
C GLY A 150 -5.85 -29.04 26.96
N ALA A 151 -5.92 -29.31 25.65
CA ALA A 151 -6.45 -28.40 24.65
C ALA A 151 -7.97 -28.28 24.80
N PRO A 152 -8.55 -27.06 24.82
CA PRO A 152 -9.98 -26.90 24.67
C PRO A 152 -10.38 -27.28 23.24
N ALA A 153 -11.50 -28.00 23.11
CA ALA A 153 -12.06 -28.40 21.81
C ALA A 153 -12.38 -27.15 20.99
N ILE A 154 -11.74 -27.03 19.83
CA ILE A 154 -12.06 -26.02 18.83
C ILE A 154 -13.34 -26.50 18.15
N GLY A 155 -14.45 -25.83 18.43
CA GLY A 155 -15.71 -26.04 17.74
C GLY A 155 -15.49 -25.83 16.24
N GLN A 156 -15.82 -26.83 15.44
CA GLN A 156 -15.92 -26.67 14.01
C GLN A 156 -17.21 -25.89 13.74
N GLU A 157 -17.10 -24.58 13.53
CA GLU A 157 -18.14 -23.84 12.83
C GLU A 157 -18.06 -24.27 11.36
N GLU A 158 -19.15 -24.89 10.90
CA GLU A 158 -19.31 -25.34 9.52
C GLU A 158 -19.21 -24.14 8.58
N ALA A 159 -18.08 -24.03 7.88
CA ALA A 159 -17.93 -23.13 6.75
C ALA A 159 -19.00 -23.46 5.70
N LYS A 160 -19.91 -22.52 5.46
CA LYS A 160 -20.84 -22.59 4.32
C LYS A 160 -20.03 -22.82 3.05
N SER A 161 -20.38 -23.88 2.33
CA SER A 161 -19.66 -24.35 1.15
C SER A 161 -19.41 -23.23 0.13
N GLU A 162 -18.15 -22.82 -0.03
CA GLU A 162 -17.71 -22.06 -1.19
C GLU A 162 -17.99 -22.90 -2.44
N GLU A 163 -18.71 -22.35 -3.43
CA GLU A 163 -18.60 -22.89 -4.78
C GLU A 163 -17.12 -22.83 -5.15
N ALA A 164 -16.54 -23.97 -5.56
CA ALA A 164 -15.12 -24.06 -5.86
C ALA A 164 -14.67 -22.88 -6.74
N GLY A 165 -13.74 -22.06 -6.23
CA GLY A 165 -13.14 -20.96 -6.97
C GLY A 165 -13.82 -19.58 -6.85
N VAL A 166 -14.94 -19.44 -6.13
CA VAL A 166 -15.55 -18.12 -5.88
C VAL A 166 -15.31 -17.64 -4.45
N PRO A 167 -14.48 -16.61 -4.23
CA PRO A 167 -14.26 -16.06 -2.89
C PRO A 167 -15.56 -15.57 -2.24
N TRP A 168 -15.68 -15.77 -0.92
CA TRP A 168 -16.86 -15.35 -0.16
C TRP A 168 -17.24 -13.88 -0.41
N GLY A 169 -16.24 -12.99 -0.57
CA GLY A 169 -16.47 -11.57 -0.79
C GLY A 169 -17.13 -11.27 -2.14
N VAL A 170 -16.80 -12.04 -3.18
CA VAL A 170 -17.42 -11.94 -4.51
C VAL A 170 -18.88 -12.38 -4.46
N THR A 171 -19.14 -13.51 -3.79
CA THR A 171 -20.50 -13.99 -3.51
C THR A 171 -21.29 -13.01 -2.65
N ARG A 172 -20.65 -12.39 -1.64
CA ARG A 172 -21.31 -11.49 -0.70
C ARG A 172 -21.80 -10.21 -1.36
N VAL A 173 -21.04 -9.66 -2.31
CA VAL A 173 -21.48 -8.51 -3.13
C VAL A 173 -22.36 -8.93 -4.31
N ASN A 174 -22.71 -10.22 -4.40
CA ASN A 174 -23.58 -10.81 -5.41
C ASN A 174 -23.11 -10.55 -6.86
N ALA A 175 -21.79 -10.53 -7.08
CA ALA A 175 -21.19 -10.13 -8.35
C ALA A 175 -21.69 -10.97 -9.53
N GLN A 176 -21.85 -12.28 -9.34
CA GLN A 176 -22.29 -13.22 -10.37
C GLN A 176 -23.64 -12.82 -11.00
N ALA A 177 -24.57 -12.27 -10.21
CA ALA A 177 -25.87 -11.83 -10.70
C ALA A 177 -25.80 -10.66 -11.70
N ALA A 178 -24.70 -9.90 -11.69
CA ALA A 178 -24.49 -8.78 -12.60
C ALA A 178 -23.72 -9.16 -13.88
N TRP A 179 -23.01 -10.29 -13.92
CA TRP A 179 -22.09 -10.63 -15.01
C TRP A 179 -22.77 -10.73 -16.38
N GLY A 180 -23.97 -11.31 -16.47
CA GLY A 180 -24.70 -11.40 -17.75
C GLY A 180 -25.06 -10.03 -18.34
N ARG A 181 -25.44 -9.07 -17.49
CA ARG A 181 -25.84 -7.71 -17.89
C ARG A 181 -24.66 -6.78 -18.15
N SER A 182 -23.55 -7.00 -17.45
CA SER A 182 -22.32 -6.20 -17.55
C SER A 182 -21.24 -6.83 -18.42
N ARG A 183 -21.46 -8.06 -18.93
CA ARG A 183 -20.43 -8.89 -19.58
C ARG A 183 -19.16 -8.99 -18.72
N GLY A 184 -19.32 -9.23 -17.43
CA GLY A 184 -18.21 -9.30 -16.46
C GLY A 184 -17.34 -8.04 -16.34
N GLY A 185 -17.80 -6.88 -16.82
CA GLY A 185 -16.99 -5.64 -16.86
C GLY A 185 -16.17 -5.46 -18.15
N ARG A 186 -16.43 -6.25 -19.20
CA ARG A 186 -15.71 -6.20 -20.47
C ARG A 186 -15.57 -4.78 -21.02
N GLY A 187 -14.33 -4.42 -21.35
CA GLY A 187 -13.99 -3.12 -21.93
C GLY A 187 -13.77 -2.01 -20.91
N VAL A 188 -13.96 -2.27 -19.61
CA VAL A 188 -13.64 -1.31 -18.55
C VAL A 188 -12.18 -1.45 -18.12
N ARG A 189 -11.52 -0.30 -17.95
CA ARG A 189 -10.11 -0.18 -17.61
C ARG A 189 -9.94 0.35 -16.20
N VAL A 190 -9.29 -0.46 -15.36
CA VAL A 190 -9.07 -0.19 -13.94
C VAL A 190 -7.57 -0.05 -13.68
N GLY A 191 -7.13 1.14 -13.30
CA GLY A 191 -5.77 1.39 -12.82
C GLY A 191 -5.62 0.96 -11.37
N VAL A 192 -4.68 0.07 -11.08
CA VAL A 192 -4.37 -0.37 -9.71
C VAL A 192 -3.14 0.41 -9.25
N ILE A 193 -3.37 1.47 -8.48
CA ILE A 193 -2.33 2.34 -7.92
C ILE A 193 -1.81 1.66 -6.64
N ASP A 194 -0.70 0.92 -6.75
CA ASP A 194 -0.24 0.00 -5.70
C ASP A 194 1.27 -0.35 -5.86
N THR A 195 1.66 -1.56 -5.47
CA THR A 195 2.99 -2.16 -5.50
C THR A 195 3.35 -2.82 -6.85
N GLY A 196 2.44 -2.78 -7.82
CA GLY A 196 2.56 -3.47 -9.11
C GLY A 196 1.58 -4.65 -9.21
N ILE A 197 1.60 -5.37 -10.34
CA ILE A 197 0.80 -6.59 -10.52
C ILE A 197 1.69 -7.69 -11.13
N ASP A 198 1.60 -8.90 -10.61
CA ASP A 198 2.10 -10.10 -11.27
C ASP A 198 1.18 -10.48 -12.45
N CYS A 199 1.37 -9.81 -13.59
CA CYS A 199 0.60 -10.10 -14.81
C CYS A 199 0.86 -11.50 -15.39
N SER A 200 1.87 -12.23 -14.89
CA SER A 200 2.14 -13.62 -15.33
C SER A 200 1.27 -14.65 -14.60
N HIS A 201 0.62 -14.24 -13.51
CA HIS A 201 -0.29 -15.09 -12.74
C HIS A 201 -1.41 -15.66 -13.63
N GLU A 202 -1.66 -16.96 -13.54
CA GLU A 202 -2.61 -17.69 -14.39
C GLU A 202 -4.00 -17.07 -14.41
N ALA A 203 -4.51 -16.66 -13.25
CA ALA A 203 -5.82 -16.00 -13.12
C ALA A 203 -5.85 -14.54 -13.59
N LEU A 204 -4.71 -13.88 -13.84
CA LEU A 204 -4.66 -12.46 -14.22
C LEU A 204 -4.16 -12.23 -15.66
N LYS A 205 -3.41 -13.17 -16.24
CA LYS A 205 -2.73 -12.97 -17.54
C LYS A 205 -3.64 -12.57 -18.71
N ALA A 206 -4.92 -12.94 -18.67
CA ALA A 206 -5.90 -12.55 -19.70
C ALA A 206 -6.31 -11.06 -19.57
N ASN A 207 -6.36 -10.56 -18.34
CA ASN A 207 -6.94 -9.27 -17.98
C ASN A 207 -5.91 -8.20 -17.63
N CYS A 208 -4.71 -8.60 -17.21
CA CYS A 208 -3.61 -7.69 -16.90
C CYS A 208 -3.01 -7.13 -18.19
N LYS A 209 -2.88 -5.80 -18.26
CA LYS A 209 -2.31 -5.08 -19.40
C LYS A 209 -1.01 -4.36 -18.99
N SER A 210 -0.32 -3.78 -19.97
CA SER A 210 0.89 -2.99 -19.71
C SER A 210 0.62 -1.84 -18.74
N GLY A 211 1.52 -1.62 -17.80
CA GLY A 211 1.37 -0.60 -16.77
C GLY A 211 2.49 0.42 -16.76
N PHE A 212 2.62 1.10 -15.61
CA PHE A 212 3.58 2.16 -15.37
C PHE A 212 4.20 2.02 -13.98
N ASN A 213 5.48 2.36 -13.87
CA ASN A 213 6.19 2.41 -12.59
C ASN A 213 6.67 3.83 -12.34
N THR A 214 6.19 4.43 -11.26
CA THR A 214 6.62 5.75 -10.79
C THR A 214 7.58 5.66 -9.62
N ALA A 215 7.61 4.53 -8.91
CA ALA A 215 8.52 4.27 -7.78
C ALA A 215 9.98 4.18 -8.23
N GLU A 216 10.21 3.70 -9.44
CA GLU A 216 11.51 3.68 -10.12
C GLU A 216 11.32 4.10 -11.58
N GLU A 217 12.01 5.17 -11.99
CA GLU A 217 11.93 5.66 -13.36
C GLU A 217 12.50 4.64 -14.35
N GLY A 218 11.71 4.30 -15.38
CA GLY A 218 12.06 3.23 -16.32
C GLY A 218 11.97 1.80 -15.75
N GLY A 219 11.55 1.66 -14.50
CA GLY A 219 11.40 0.38 -13.82
C GLY A 219 10.21 -0.45 -14.32
N SER A 220 10.21 -1.74 -13.97
CA SER A 220 9.10 -2.65 -14.29
C SER A 220 7.87 -2.34 -13.43
N PRO A 221 6.65 -2.36 -13.98
CA PRO A 221 5.41 -2.27 -13.19
C PRO A 221 5.00 -3.61 -12.54
N ALA A 222 5.84 -4.65 -12.68
CA ALA A 222 5.63 -5.94 -12.03
C ALA A 222 5.64 -5.81 -10.50
N ASP A 223 4.84 -6.64 -9.86
CA ASP A 223 4.76 -6.67 -8.39
C ASP A 223 6.03 -7.30 -7.80
N ASP A 224 6.61 -6.64 -6.80
CA ASP A 224 7.74 -7.10 -6.00
C ASP A 224 7.39 -7.25 -4.51
N HIS A 225 6.15 -6.92 -4.11
CA HIS A 225 5.63 -7.01 -2.74
C HIS A 225 4.56 -8.10 -2.61
N GLY A 226 3.59 -8.14 -3.52
CA GLY A 226 2.46 -9.07 -3.56
C GLY A 226 1.12 -8.47 -3.13
N HIS A 227 1.07 -7.20 -2.75
CA HIS A 227 -0.17 -6.56 -2.33
C HIS A 227 -1.03 -6.19 -3.54
N GLY A 228 -0.44 -5.55 -4.56
CA GLY A 228 -1.15 -5.12 -5.75
C GLY A 228 -1.65 -6.30 -6.59
N THR A 229 -0.93 -7.42 -6.61
CA THR A 229 -1.41 -8.68 -7.21
C THR A 229 -2.69 -9.17 -6.52
N HIS A 230 -2.76 -9.15 -5.19
CA HIS A 230 -3.93 -9.58 -4.44
C HIS A 230 -5.14 -8.65 -4.69
N VAL A 231 -4.89 -7.34 -4.69
CA VAL A 231 -5.90 -6.33 -5.04
C VAL A 231 -6.43 -6.52 -6.46
N ALA A 232 -5.55 -6.73 -7.44
CA ALA A 232 -5.93 -6.95 -8.84
C ALA A 232 -6.76 -8.23 -9.03
N GLY A 233 -6.44 -9.30 -8.30
CA GLY A 233 -7.22 -10.53 -8.33
C GLY A 233 -8.66 -10.34 -7.85
N THR A 234 -8.87 -9.58 -6.79
CA THR A 234 -10.21 -9.28 -6.27
C THR A 234 -11.05 -8.50 -7.30
N ILE A 235 -10.41 -7.68 -8.13
CA ILE A 235 -11.08 -6.94 -9.20
C ILE A 235 -11.38 -7.87 -10.39
N ALA A 236 -10.37 -8.55 -10.93
CA ALA A 236 -10.44 -9.11 -12.29
C ALA A 236 -9.75 -10.47 -12.46
N ALA A 237 -9.57 -11.26 -11.40
CA ALA A 237 -9.17 -12.66 -11.56
C ALA A 237 -10.20 -13.43 -12.41
N ALA A 238 -9.72 -14.33 -13.25
CA ALA A 238 -10.53 -15.16 -14.12
C ALA A 238 -9.89 -16.55 -14.27
N SER A 239 -10.03 -17.40 -13.26
CA SER A 239 -9.67 -18.82 -13.32
C SER A 239 -10.63 -19.70 -12.51
N PRO A 240 -10.56 -21.03 -12.66
CA PRO A 240 -11.32 -21.96 -11.81
C PRO A 240 -10.96 -21.91 -10.33
N GLU A 241 -9.76 -21.44 -9.97
CA GLU A 241 -9.28 -21.37 -8.57
C GLU A 241 -9.67 -20.06 -7.88
N VAL A 242 -9.85 -18.98 -8.65
CA VAL A 242 -10.28 -17.68 -8.13
C VAL A 242 -10.88 -16.82 -9.24
N VAL A 243 -12.02 -16.20 -8.95
CA VAL A 243 -12.67 -15.20 -9.80
C VAL A 243 -12.79 -13.87 -9.06
N GLY A 244 -12.59 -12.76 -9.77
CA GLY A 244 -12.79 -11.41 -9.26
C GLY A 244 -14.22 -10.92 -9.41
N VAL A 245 -14.52 -9.75 -8.85
CA VAL A 245 -15.86 -9.12 -8.95
C VAL A 245 -16.22 -8.79 -10.41
N ALA A 246 -15.27 -8.33 -11.21
CA ALA A 246 -15.42 -7.96 -12.62
C ALA A 246 -14.42 -8.72 -13.50
N PRO A 247 -14.62 -10.03 -13.72
CA PRO A 247 -13.63 -10.95 -14.28
C PRO A 247 -13.33 -10.75 -15.77
N GLU A 248 -13.97 -9.79 -16.44
CA GLU A 248 -13.66 -9.41 -17.82
C GLU A 248 -13.14 -7.97 -17.94
N SER A 249 -12.94 -7.27 -16.82
CA SER A 249 -12.30 -5.95 -16.80
C SER A 249 -10.81 -6.06 -17.07
N SER A 250 -10.21 -5.03 -17.66
CA SER A 250 -8.75 -4.94 -17.80
C SER A 250 -8.15 -4.19 -16.62
N VAL A 251 -7.14 -4.79 -15.98
CA VAL A 251 -6.38 -4.16 -14.88
C VAL A 251 -5.02 -3.69 -15.38
N PHE A 252 -4.62 -2.49 -14.97
CA PHE A 252 -3.38 -1.84 -15.36
C PHE A 252 -2.53 -1.59 -14.11
N PRO A 253 -1.32 -2.17 -13.97
CA PRO A 253 -0.47 -1.89 -12.83
C PRO A 253 0.04 -0.45 -12.89
N ILE A 254 -0.24 0.34 -11.86
CA ILE A 254 0.33 1.67 -11.65
C ILE A 254 1.16 1.59 -10.37
N LYS A 255 2.41 1.16 -10.52
CA LYS A 255 3.32 0.92 -9.39
C LYS A 255 3.82 2.25 -8.84
N VAL A 256 3.32 2.62 -7.67
CA VAL A 256 3.71 3.83 -6.93
C VAL A 256 4.42 3.52 -5.62
N LEU A 257 4.39 2.25 -5.20
CA LEU A 257 5.02 1.73 -3.99
C LEU A 257 6.12 0.72 -4.33
N ASN A 258 7.21 0.74 -3.58
CA ASN A 258 8.34 -0.18 -3.69
C ASN A 258 8.05 -1.54 -3.00
N ALA A 259 9.04 -2.44 -3.04
CA ALA A 259 8.97 -3.78 -2.44
C ALA A 259 8.69 -3.80 -0.92
N GLN A 260 8.80 -2.67 -0.22
CA GLN A 260 8.49 -2.53 1.20
C GLN A 260 7.13 -1.84 1.44
N GLY A 261 6.32 -1.63 0.39
CA GLY A 261 5.03 -0.93 0.49
C GLY A 261 5.17 0.57 0.75
N ARG A 262 6.35 1.14 0.46
CA ARG A 262 6.66 2.56 0.68
C ARG A 262 6.67 3.34 -0.61
N GLY A 263 6.33 4.62 -0.53
CA GLY A 263 6.35 5.53 -1.66
C GLY A 263 6.21 6.99 -1.22
N THR A 264 6.37 7.91 -2.15
CA THR A 264 6.20 9.35 -1.90
C THR A 264 4.88 9.85 -2.47
N THR A 265 4.39 10.98 -1.98
CA THR A 265 3.20 11.64 -2.53
C THR A 265 3.38 11.95 -4.02
N ALA A 266 4.59 12.35 -4.45
CA ALA A 266 4.90 12.59 -5.86
C ALA A 266 4.76 11.32 -6.72
N ASN A 267 5.09 10.13 -6.19
CA ASN A 267 4.87 8.86 -6.91
C ASN A 267 3.38 8.63 -7.19
N ILE A 268 2.54 8.90 -6.19
CA ILE A 268 1.08 8.74 -6.29
C ILE A 268 0.48 9.76 -7.26
N ILE A 269 0.85 11.04 -7.15
CA ILE A 269 0.41 12.10 -8.08
C ILE A 269 0.78 11.73 -9.52
N LYS A 270 2.01 11.26 -9.74
CA LYS A 270 2.45 10.85 -11.09
C LYS A 270 1.71 9.60 -11.59
N GLY A 271 1.31 8.70 -10.70
CA GLY A 271 0.45 7.56 -11.04
C GLY A 271 -0.96 7.99 -11.47
N LEU A 272 -1.55 8.96 -10.76
CA LEU A 272 -2.83 9.57 -11.14
C LEU A 272 -2.73 10.30 -12.48
N GLU A 273 -1.65 11.04 -12.72
CA GLU A 273 -1.38 11.69 -14.00
C GLU A 273 -1.37 10.69 -15.14
N TRP A 274 -0.63 9.58 -14.99
CA TRP A 274 -0.60 8.52 -15.98
C TRP A 274 -1.98 7.90 -16.19
N ALA A 275 -2.78 7.72 -15.13
CA ALA A 275 -4.15 7.21 -15.25
C ALA A 275 -5.04 8.13 -16.08
N VAL A 276 -4.92 9.45 -15.91
CA VAL A 276 -5.61 10.48 -16.71
C VAL A 276 -5.16 10.44 -18.16
N GLU A 277 -3.86 10.49 -18.42
CA GLU A 277 -3.29 10.46 -19.77
C GLU A 277 -3.67 9.19 -20.53
N ASN A 278 -3.74 8.07 -19.82
CA ASN A 278 -4.12 6.79 -20.39
C ASN A 278 -5.63 6.54 -20.32
N ARG A 279 -6.46 7.50 -19.89
CA ARG A 279 -7.93 7.42 -19.89
C ARG A 279 -8.50 6.25 -19.07
N MET A 280 -7.93 5.96 -17.92
CA MET A 280 -8.53 4.99 -17.00
C MET A 280 -9.97 5.39 -16.69
N GLN A 281 -10.84 4.42 -16.45
CA GLN A 281 -12.22 4.70 -16.04
C GLN A 281 -12.36 4.66 -14.52
N ILE A 282 -11.53 3.83 -13.88
CA ILE A 282 -11.46 3.68 -12.43
C ILE A 282 -9.99 3.64 -12.02
N VAL A 283 -9.67 4.26 -10.89
CA VAL A 283 -8.44 3.96 -10.15
C VAL A 283 -8.77 3.40 -8.77
N ASN A 284 -8.13 2.28 -8.45
CA ASN A 284 -8.18 1.65 -7.12
C ASN A 284 -6.92 2.06 -6.35
N MET A 285 -7.11 2.65 -5.17
CA MET A 285 -6.06 3.09 -4.27
C MET A 285 -6.19 2.37 -2.93
N SER A 286 -5.72 1.12 -2.87
CA SER A 286 -5.70 0.29 -1.66
C SER A 286 -4.55 0.68 -0.73
N LEU A 287 -4.43 2.00 -0.48
CA LEU A 287 -3.36 2.66 0.24
C LEU A 287 -3.92 3.83 1.04
N GLY A 288 -3.16 4.29 2.04
CA GLY A 288 -3.57 5.38 2.92
C GLY A 288 -2.40 6.03 3.64
N GLY A 289 -2.48 7.34 3.85
CA GLY A 289 -1.44 8.15 4.49
C GLY A 289 -1.95 9.49 5.00
N GLY A 290 -1.01 10.40 5.30
CA GLY A 290 -1.30 11.75 5.77
C GLY A 290 -1.93 12.63 4.69
N ALA A 291 -2.62 13.69 5.11
CA ALA A 291 -3.17 14.69 4.20
C ALA A 291 -2.05 15.49 3.50
N SER A 292 -2.30 15.85 2.24
CA SER A 292 -1.46 16.64 1.34
C SER A 292 -2.36 17.46 0.41
N GLU A 293 -2.09 18.75 0.25
CA GLU A 293 -2.88 19.62 -0.65
C GLU A 293 -2.58 19.28 -2.12
N ALA A 294 -1.32 18.95 -2.42
CA ALA A 294 -0.92 18.48 -3.74
C ALA A 294 -1.63 17.18 -4.12
N LEU A 295 -1.77 16.23 -3.20
CA LEU A 295 -2.53 15.00 -3.46
C LEU A 295 -4.02 15.30 -3.63
N GLU A 296 -4.60 16.15 -2.79
CA GLU A 296 -6.02 16.55 -2.90
C GLU A 296 -6.32 17.20 -4.27
N LEU A 297 -5.43 18.09 -4.72
CA LEU A 297 -5.52 18.72 -6.04
C LEU A 297 -5.45 17.69 -7.17
N ALA A 298 -4.55 16.71 -7.07
CA ALA A 298 -4.42 15.63 -8.04
C ALA A 298 -5.70 14.76 -8.09
N ILE A 299 -6.26 14.43 -6.93
CA ILE A 299 -7.51 13.68 -6.79
C ILE A 299 -8.67 14.43 -7.45
N ARG A 300 -8.83 15.72 -7.14
CA ARG A 300 -9.88 16.56 -7.74
C ARG A 300 -9.77 16.58 -9.26
N LYS A 301 -8.58 16.81 -9.81
CA LYS A 301 -8.37 16.83 -11.26
C LYS A 301 -8.58 15.47 -11.93
N THR A 302 -8.29 14.39 -11.23
CA THR A 302 -8.58 13.03 -11.71
C THR A 302 -10.08 12.76 -11.78
N LEU A 303 -10.85 13.23 -10.79
CA LEU A 303 -12.32 13.17 -10.81
C LEU A 303 -12.90 14.05 -11.94
N GLU A 304 -12.36 15.26 -12.13
CA GLU A 304 -12.74 16.18 -13.22
C GLU A 304 -12.47 15.59 -14.62
N ALA A 305 -11.44 14.74 -14.74
CA ALA A 305 -11.16 13.96 -15.95
C ALA A 305 -12.13 12.79 -16.18
N GLY A 306 -13.14 12.61 -15.30
CA GLY A 306 -14.17 11.58 -15.43
C GLY A 306 -13.79 10.23 -14.84
N ILE A 307 -12.70 10.14 -14.08
CA ILE A 307 -12.18 8.88 -13.52
C ILE A 307 -12.76 8.65 -12.12
N VAL A 308 -13.35 7.49 -11.90
CA VAL A 308 -13.84 7.07 -10.58
C VAL A 308 -12.65 6.72 -9.69
N ILE A 309 -12.61 7.24 -8.46
CA ILE A 309 -11.55 6.93 -7.48
C ILE A 309 -12.15 6.16 -6.32
N VAL A 310 -11.62 4.97 -6.06
CA VAL A 310 -12.00 4.13 -4.93
C VAL A 310 -10.77 3.96 -4.04
N ALA A 311 -10.90 4.23 -2.74
CA ALA A 311 -9.78 4.21 -1.82
C ALA A 311 -10.13 3.55 -0.48
N ALA A 312 -9.11 2.96 0.15
CA ALA A 312 -9.23 2.36 1.48
C ALA A 312 -9.53 3.43 2.53
N SER A 313 -10.43 3.15 3.49
CA SER A 313 -10.70 4.10 4.56
C SER A 313 -9.54 4.18 5.57
N GLY A 314 -8.83 3.08 5.81
CA GLY A 314 -7.79 2.98 6.84
C GLY A 314 -7.98 1.75 7.73
N ASN A 315 -6.93 1.35 8.46
CA ASN A 315 -6.96 0.19 9.37
C ASN A 315 -6.69 0.61 10.83
N ASN A 316 -7.13 1.81 11.20
CA ASN A 316 -7.12 2.28 12.57
C ASN A 316 -8.48 2.93 12.90
N PRO A 317 -9.34 2.29 13.70
CA PRO A 317 -10.68 2.81 14.01
C PRO A 317 -10.64 4.16 14.73
N ASN A 318 -9.51 4.53 15.34
CA ASN A 318 -9.36 5.76 16.10
C ASN A 318 -8.74 6.93 15.29
N ALA A 319 -8.36 6.71 14.03
CA ALA A 319 -7.64 7.71 13.22
C ALA A 319 -8.51 8.47 12.21
N GLY A 320 -9.81 8.13 12.12
CA GLY A 320 -10.68 8.59 11.04
C GLY A 320 -10.28 8.01 9.67
N VAL A 321 -10.95 8.45 8.62
CA VAL A 321 -10.63 8.04 7.24
C VAL A 321 -9.30 8.67 6.81
N SER A 322 -8.35 7.89 6.30
CA SER A 322 -7.03 8.37 5.82
C SER A 322 -7.10 9.03 4.44
N ALA A 323 -6.07 9.79 4.05
CA ALA A 323 -5.94 10.25 2.67
C ALA A 323 -5.43 9.09 1.78
N PRO A 324 -5.93 8.91 0.53
CA PRO A 324 -6.83 9.82 -0.17
C PRO A 324 -8.33 9.58 0.10
N GLY A 325 -8.71 8.54 0.85
CA GLY A 325 -10.12 8.22 1.13
C GLY A 325 -10.94 9.38 1.68
N ARG A 326 -10.34 10.24 2.52
CA ARG A 326 -11.02 11.40 3.11
C ARG A 326 -11.34 12.54 2.13
N TYR A 327 -10.74 12.55 0.93
CA TYR A 327 -10.90 13.69 0.03
C TYR A 327 -12.29 13.70 -0.63
N PRO A 328 -12.89 14.89 -0.83
CA PRO A 328 -14.19 15.02 -1.47
C PRO A 328 -14.26 14.31 -2.83
N GLY A 329 -15.36 13.58 -3.04
CA GLY A 329 -15.63 12.85 -4.30
C GLY A 329 -15.00 11.46 -4.37
N VAL A 330 -14.00 11.14 -3.55
CA VAL A 330 -13.45 9.79 -3.43
C VAL A 330 -14.51 8.85 -2.84
N ILE A 331 -14.53 7.60 -3.31
CA ILE A 331 -15.33 6.52 -2.74
C ILE A 331 -14.45 5.83 -1.69
N ALA A 332 -14.57 6.26 -0.43
CA ALA A 332 -13.88 5.62 0.69
C ALA A 332 -14.61 4.34 1.13
N VAL A 333 -13.84 3.27 1.35
CA VAL A 333 -14.41 1.94 1.62
C VAL A 333 -13.92 1.41 2.97
N SER A 334 -14.86 1.13 3.87
CA SER A 334 -14.63 0.41 5.12
C SER A 334 -14.72 -1.11 4.91
N ALA A 335 -14.22 -1.89 5.87
CA ALA A 335 -14.12 -3.35 5.76
C ALA A 335 -15.13 -4.08 6.64
N SER A 336 -15.79 -5.11 6.08
CA SER A 336 -16.58 -6.08 6.84
C SER A 336 -15.85 -7.42 6.98
N ALA A 337 -16.26 -8.17 8.00
CA ALA A 337 -16.07 -9.62 8.07
C ALA A 337 -17.19 -10.36 7.30
N SER A 338 -17.10 -11.69 7.26
CA SER A 338 -18.03 -12.56 6.54
C SER A 338 -19.41 -12.66 7.20
N ASP A 339 -19.51 -12.30 8.47
CA ASP A 339 -20.75 -12.20 9.25
C ASP A 339 -21.42 -10.81 9.17
N ASP A 340 -20.98 -9.97 8.22
CA ASP A 340 -21.43 -8.58 8.03
C ASP A 340 -21.08 -7.61 9.15
N SER A 341 -20.36 -8.05 10.18
CA SER A 341 -19.82 -7.14 11.20
C SER A 341 -18.73 -6.24 10.61
N LEU A 342 -18.58 -5.04 11.18
CA LEU A 342 -17.45 -4.17 10.87
C LEU A 342 -16.15 -4.86 11.32
N ALA A 343 -15.19 -5.01 10.42
CA ALA A 343 -13.89 -5.57 10.78
C ALA A 343 -13.22 -4.66 11.82
N GLY A 344 -12.70 -5.24 12.91
CA GLY A 344 -12.25 -4.48 14.09
C GLY A 344 -11.10 -3.49 13.82
N PHE A 345 -10.37 -3.65 12.71
CA PHE A 345 -9.34 -2.70 12.28
C PHE A 345 -9.89 -1.53 11.45
N SER A 346 -11.10 -1.63 10.89
CA SER A 346 -11.58 -0.68 9.88
C SER A 346 -11.66 0.74 10.42
N SER A 347 -11.02 1.69 9.73
CA SER A 347 -11.24 3.10 9.97
C SER A 347 -12.67 3.49 9.59
N VAL A 348 -13.24 4.38 10.40
CA VAL A 348 -14.61 4.88 10.31
C VAL A 348 -14.60 6.41 10.21
N GLY A 349 -15.65 7.00 9.66
CA GLY A 349 -15.78 8.44 9.55
C GLY A 349 -16.89 8.86 8.58
N PRO A 350 -17.32 10.13 8.62
CA PRO A 350 -18.38 10.62 7.75
C PRO A 350 -18.04 10.51 6.24
N GLU A 351 -16.78 10.33 5.88
CA GLU A 351 -16.31 10.17 4.50
C GLU A 351 -16.53 8.76 3.95
N VAL A 352 -16.77 7.75 4.80
CA VAL A 352 -17.05 6.37 4.38
C VAL A 352 -18.26 6.35 3.45
N ALA A 353 -18.06 5.89 2.22
CA ALA A 353 -19.12 5.83 1.21
C ALA A 353 -19.82 4.47 1.22
N PHE A 354 -19.07 3.38 1.42
CA PHE A 354 -19.57 2.01 1.42
C PHE A 354 -18.76 1.14 2.37
N ILE A 355 -19.34 0.04 2.83
CA ILE A 355 -18.64 -1.09 3.43
C ILE A 355 -18.55 -2.22 2.41
N ALA A 356 -17.44 -2.96 2.41
CA ALA A 356 -17.25 -4.12 1.55
C ALA A 356 -16.41 -5.22 2.24
N PRO A 357 -16.42 -6.47 1.72
CA PRO A 357 -15.64 -7.58 2.26
C PRO A 357 -14.16 -7.24 2.40
N GLY A 358 -13.63 -7.24 3.61
CA GLY A 358 -12.24 -6.81 3.87
C GLY A 358 -11.46 -7.68 4.85
N GLN A 359 -12.08 -8.63 5.54
CA GLN A 359 -11.40 -9.59 6.40
C GLN A 359 -11.36 -10.97 5.76
N ASP A 360 -10.18 -11.60 5.77
CA ASP A 360 -9.93 -12.95 5.25
C ASP A 360 -10.42 -13.11 3.80
N VAL A 361 -10.09 -12.11 2.96
CA VAL A 361 -10.44 -12.08 1.55
C VAL A 361 -9.43 -12.90 0.77
N VAL A 362 -9.89 -14.00 0.16
CA VAL A 362 -9.08 -14.85 -0.73
C VAL A 362 -8.94 -14.18 -2.09
N SER A 363 -7.70 -14.08 -2.57
CA SER A 363 -7.36 -13.60 -3.91
C SER A 363 -6.02 -14.16 -4.38
N THR A 364 -5.56 -13.76 -5.57
CA THR A 364 -4.28 -14.16 -6.18
C THR A 364 -3.07 -13.73 -5.37
N LEU A 365 -2.02 -14.56 -5.35
CA LEU A 365 -0.73 -14.27 -4.72
C LEU A 365 0.39 -14.11 -5.76
N LYS A 366 1.34 -13.21 -5.50
CA LYS A 366 2.52 -13.05 -6.35
C LYS A 366 3.33 -14.34 -6.40
N GLY A 367 3.70 -14.77 -7.60
CA GLY A 367 4.41 -16.05 -7.83
C GLY A 367 3.48 -17.25 -8.00
N GLY A 368 2.17 -17.03 -8.00
CA GLY A 368 1.16 -18.07 -8.22
C GLY A 368 0.36 -18.42 -6.96
N GLY A 369 -0.77 -19.10 -7.18
CA GLY A 369 -1.67 -19.56 -6.13
C GLY A 369 -2.57 -18.47 -5.56
N THR A 370 -3.32 -18.83 -4.53
CA THR A 370 -4.32 -17.95 -3.91
C THR A 370 -4.18 -17.98 -2.39
N GLY A 371 -4.66 -16.95 -1.71
CA GLY A 371 -4.66 -16.92 -0.26
C GLY A 371 -5.34 -15.68 0.34
N PRO A 372 -5.63 -15.72 1.65
CA PRO A 372 -6.35 -14.66 2.35
C PRO A 372 -5.45 -13.46 2.68
N LYS A 373 -6.04 -12.26 2.65
CA LYS A 373 -5.51 -11.04 3.28
C LYS A 373 -6.66 -10.25 3.93
N SER A 374 -6.30 -9.41 4.90
CA SER A 374 -7.26 -8.62 5.68
C SER A 374 -6.87 -7.14 5.73
N GLY A 375 -7.79 -6.26 5.38
CA GLY A 375 -7.62 -4.81 5.40
C GLY A 375 -8.72 -4.10 4.61
N THR A 376 -8.90 -2.79 4.86
CA THR A 376 -9.70 -1.94 3.96
C THR A 376 -9.13 -1.90 2.54
N SER A 377 -7.83 -2.18 2.40
CA SER A 377 -7.19 -2.49 1.12
C SER A 377 -7.81 -3.66 0.35
N MET A 378 -8.41 -4.65 1.01
CA MET A 378 -9.12 -5.77 0.38
C MET A 378 -10.61 -5.47 0.15
N ALA A 379 -11.21 -4.55 0.93
CA ALA A 379 -12.56 -4.06 0.70
C ALA A 379 -12.65 -3.15 -0.55
N THR A 380 -11.67 -2.26 -0.71
CA THR A 380 -11.55 -1.32 -1.83
C THR A 380 -11.72 -1.98 -3.22
N PRO A 381 -11.01 -3.07 -3.57
CA PRO A 381 -11.13 -3.69 -4.89
C PRO A 381 -12.49 -4.35 -5.16
N HIS A 382 -13.26 -4.74 -4.13
CA HIS A 382 -14.63 -5.18 -4.35
C HIS A 382 -15.48 -4.05 -4.92
N VAL A 383 -15.39 -2.85 -4.33
CA VAL A 383 -16.12 -1.66 -4.80
C VAL A 383 -15.59 -1.18 -6.14
N ALA A 384 -14.28 -1.25 -6.40
CA ALA A 384 -13.71 -0.96 -7.71
C ALA A 384 -14.24 -1.93 -8.79
N GLY A 385 -14.35 -3.22 -8.49
CA GLY A 385 -14.99 -4.21 -9.37
C GLY A 385 -16.47 -3.89 -9.62
N LEU A 386 -17.24 -3.58 -8.59
CA LEU A 386 -18.65 -3.19 -8.71
C LEU A 386 -18.82 -1.91 -9.54
N ALA A 387 -17.94 -0.93 -9.37
CA ALA A 387 -17.88 0.25 -10.23
C ALA A 387 -17.62 -0.14 -11.69
N ALA A 388 -16.75 -1.12 -11.95
CA ALA A 388 -16.48 -1.60 -13.31
C ALA A 388 -17.71 -2.27 -13.94
N LEU A 389 -18.44 -3.09 -13.17
CA LEU A 389 -19.71 -3.66 -13.63
C LEU A 389 -20.74 -2.56 -13.96
N ALA A 390 -20.86 -1.54 -13.12
CA ALA A 390 -21.76 -0.40 -13.36
C ALA A 390 -21.37 0.38 -14.64
N ILE A 391 -20.07 0.60 -14.87
CA ILE A 391 -19.58 1.28 -16.08
C ILE A 391 -19.88 0.46 -17.34
N ALA A 392 -19.70 -0.86 -17.28
CA ALA A 392 -20.04 -1.74 -18.39
C ALA A 392 -21.55 -1.78 -18.70
N MET A 393 -22.40 -1.46 -17.71
CA MET A 393 -23.84 -1.24 -17.88
C MET A 393 -24.20 0.20 -18.31
N GLY A 394 -23.21 1.00 -18.74
CA GLY A 394 -23.41 2.31 -19.34
C GLY A 394 -23.39 3.50 -18.36
N LYS A 395 -23.02 3.30 -17.09
CA LYS A 395 -22.77 4.44 -16.18
C LYS A 395 -21.44 5.10 -16.53
N GLN A 396 -21.42 6.43 -16.62
CA GLN A 396 -20.21 7.17 -17.01
C GLN A 396 -19.90 8.27 -15.99
N GLY A 397 -18.63 8.38 -15.64
CA GLY A 397 -18.12 9.39 -14.72
C GLY A 397 -18.41 9.14 -13.24
N PRO A 398 -17.72 9.86 -12.34
CA PRO A 398 -17.76 9.61 -10.90
C PRO A 398 -19.16 9.68 -10.28
N ALA A 399 -19.93 10.72 -10.64
CA ALA A 399 -21.24 10.96 -10.06
C ALA A 399 -22.26 9.86 -10.42
N ALA A 400 -22.37 9.48 -11.70
CA ALA A 400 -23.34 8.48 -12.13
C ALA A 400 -22.99 7.07 -11.63
N VAL A 401 -21.69 6.75 -11.53
CA VAL A 401 -21.23 5.48 -10.94
C VAL A 401 -21.54 5.46 -9.44
N ARG A 402 -21.14 6.48 -8.67
CA ARG A 402 -21.46 6.57 -7.23
C ARG A 402 -22.96 6.45 -6.98
N GLN A 403 -23.78 7.13 -7.77
CA GLN A 403 -25.23 7.06 -7.64
C GLN A 403 -25.79 5.65 -7.92
N ALA A 404 -25.24 4.93 -8.91
CA ALA A 404 -25.63 3.55 -9.19
C ALA A 404 -25.27 2.62 -8.04
N LEU A 405 -24.05 2.73 -7.51
CA LEU A 405 -23.59 1.95 -6.35
C LEU A 405 -24.45 2.24 -5.10
N THR A 406 -24.75 3.51 -4.82
CA THR A 406 -25.63 3.89 -3.70
C THR A 406 -27.03 3.32 -3.82
N ARG A 407 -27.63 3.30 -5.02
CA ARG A 407 -28.96 2.66 -5.21
C ARG A 407 -28.92 1.15 -5.02
N ALA A 408 -27.79 0.51 -5.36
CA ALA A 408 -27.60 -0.91 -5.21
C ALA A 408 -27.27 -1.34 -3.77
N ALA A 409 -26.79 -0.40 -2.93
CA ALA A 409 -26.40 -0.66 -1.55
C ALA A 409 -27.58 -0.95 -0.61
N LYS A 410 -27.30 -1.76 0.42
CA LYS A 410 -28.19 -2.05 1.55
C LYS A 410 -27.43 -1.78 2.84
N PRO A 411 -27.98 -0.97 3.76
CA PRO A 411 -27.44 -0.85 5.11
C PRO A 411 -27.39 -2.23 5.80
N LEU A 412 -26.27 -2.52 6.44
CA LEU A 412 -26.10 -3.66 7.32
C LEU A 412 -26.68 -3.34 8.69
N GLU A 413 -27.32 -4.34 9.29
CA GLU A 413 -27.91 -4.22 10.62
C GLU A 413 -26.83 -3.97 11.68
N GLY A 414 -27.13 -3.10 12.66
CA GLY A 414 -26.21 -2.83 13.77
C GLY A 414 -25.02 -1.92 13.44
N LEU A 415 -24.88 -1.43 12.20
CA LEU A 415 -23.83 -0.48 11.81
C LEU A 415 -24.38 0.92 11.58
N GLU A 416 -23.63 1.94 11.97
CA GLU A 416 -23.96 3.35 11.79
C GLU A 416 -23.38 3.94 10.50
N GLY A 417 -23.92 5.09 10.07
CA GLY A 417 -23.48 5.79 8.85
C GLY A 417 -21.95 5.95 8.73
N PRO A 418 -21.22 6.44 9.75
CA PRO A 418 -19.77 6.56 9.69
C PRO A 418 -19.01 5.24 9.53
N GLN A 419 -19.64 4.10 9.83
CA GLN A 419 -19.04 2.78 9.72
C GLN A 419 -19.24 2.16 8.34
N GLN A 420 -20.35 2.46 7.66
CA GLN A 420 -20.75 1.75 6.43
C GLN A 420 -21.18 2.63 5.26
N GLY A 421 -21.32 3.94 5.45
CA GLY A 421 -21.85 4.85 4.44
C GLY A 421 -23.25 4.42 3.99
N ALA A 422 -23.41 4.19 2.69
CA ALA A 422 -24.66 3.69 2.11
C ALA A 422 -24.92 2.18 2.36
N GLY A 423 -23.96 1.47 2.95
CA GLY A 423 -24.02 0.04 3.22
C GLY A 423 -23.31 -0.82 2.18
N MET A 424 -23.59 -2.11 2.20
CA MET A 424 -23.00 -3.12 1.32
C MET A 424 -23.68 -3.11 -0.04
N ILE A 425 -22.89 -3.01 -1.12
CA ILE A 425 -23.41 -3.03 -2.50
C ILE A 425 -23.81 -4.45 -2.89
N ASP A 426 -25.01 -4.59 -3.46
CA ASP A 426 -25.54 -5.85 -4.01
C ASP A 426 -25.62 -5.73 -5.54
N ALA A 427 -24.72 -6.40 -6.26
CA ALA A 427 -24.58 -6.24 -7.71
C ALA A 427 -25.83 -6.63 -8.51
N SER A 428 -26.71 -7.48 -7.95
CA SER A 428 -27.99 -7.80 -8.58
C SER A 428 -28.88 -6.56 -8.80
N ARG A 429 -28.65 -5.49 -8.02
CA ARG A 429 -29.40 -4.22 -8.04
C ARG A 429 -28.72 -3.12 -8.86
N LEU A 430 -27.59 -3.41 -9.53
CA LEU A 430 -26.91 -2.48 -10.44
C LEU A 430 -27.70 -2.17 -11.71
#